data_AF-A0A9D3Y1W0-F1
#
_entry.id   AF-A0A9D3Y1W0-F1
#
_cell.length_a   1.000
_cell.length_b   1.000
_cell.length_c   1.000
_cell.angle_alpha   90.00
_cell.angle_beta   90.00
_cell.angle_gamma   90.00
#
_symmetry.space_group_name_H-M   'P 1'
#
loop_
_entity.id
_entity.type
_entity.pdbx_description
1 polymer ?
#
loop_
_entity_poly.entity_id
_entity_poly.type
_entity_poly.pdbx_seq_one_letter_code
_entity_poly.pdbx_strand_id
1 'polypeptide(L)'
;MTNPLWPIDSWCVFGRSIRTNNDCKGWHHRLNRRAKKGNLPFYLLVQLLCEEAKLLNTQVRLVREGKLRRYQNKQTLQVQGTLLGLWKRYNERSISTSQLLDLCSAMYGPV
;
A
#
# COMPACT_ATOMS: atom_id res chain seq x y z
N MET A 1 -12.81 -23.76 -1.87
CA MET A 1 -13.01 -23.54 -0.43
C MET A 1 -12.54 -22.12 -0.11
N THR A 2 -13.44 -21.23 0.27
CA THR A 2 -13.11 -19.85 0.67
C THR A 2 -13.29 -19.75 2.18
N ASN A 3 -12.22 -19.38 2.90
CA ASN A 3 -12.31 -19.10 4.33
C ASN A 3 -13.05 -17.75 4.51
N PRO A 4 -14.20 -17.71 5.22
CA PRO A 4 -14.97 -16.48 5.38
C PRO A 4 -14.27 -15.40 6.22
N LEU A 5 -13.31 -15.79 7.07
CA LEU A 5 -12.53 -14.86 7.89
C LEU A 5 -11.31 -14.30 7.16
N TRP A 6 -10.76 -15.06 6.20
CA TRP A 6 -9.55 -14.70 5.46
C TRP A 6 -9.72 -14.96 3.95
N PRO A 7 -10.56 -14.16 3.28
CA PRO A 7 -10.73 -14.28 1.82
C PRO A 7 -9.41 -14.00 1.10
N ILE A 8 -9.22 -14.59 -0.08
CA ILE A 8 -7.98 -14.41 -0.87
C ILE A 8 -7.70 -12.91 -1.12
N ASP A 9 -8.75 -12.13 -1.37
CA ASP A 9 -8.65 -10.68 -1.59
C ASP A 9 -8.14 -9.87 -0.39
N SER A 10 -8.12 -10.44 0.83
CA SER A 10 -7.61 -9.74 2.02
C SER A 10 -6.09 -9.82 2.16
N TRP A 11 -5.44 -10.81 1.53
CA TRP A 11 -3.99 -11.03 1.64
C TRP A 11 -3.28 -11.10 0.29
N CYS A 12 -3.99 -11.40 -0.80
CA CYS A 12 -3.41 -11.44 -2.13
C CYS A 12 -3.38 -10.04 -2.77
N VAL A 13 -2.21 -9.66 -3.28
CA VAL A 13 -1.97 -8.39 -3.97
C VAL A 13 -1.83 -8.56 -5.49
N PHE A 14 -2.11 -9.75 -6.02
CA PHE A 14 -2.03 -10.01 -7.46
C PHE A 14 -2.94 -9.08 -8.25
N GLY A 15 -2.41 -8.44 -9.29
CA GLY A 15 -3.13 -7.45 -10.10
C GLY A 15 -3.37 -6.11 -9.40
N ARG A 16 -2.83 -5.90 -8.20
CA ARG A 16 -2.99 -4.66 -7.43
C ARG A 16 -1.63 -3.97 -7.26
N SER A 17 -1.63 -2.63 -7.25
CA SER A 17 -0.40 -1.90 -6.94
C SER A 17 0.06 -2.23 -5.52
N ILE A 18 1.33 -2.62 -5.36
CA ILE A 18 1.85 -2.98 -4.04
C ILE A 18 1.85 -1.73 -3.15
N ARG A 19 1.12 -1.82 -2.03
CA ARG A 19 1.24 -0.84 -0.95
C ARG A 19 2.51 -1.14 -0.19
N THR A 20 3.34 -0.13 -0.02
CA THR A 20 4.43 -0.21 0.94
C THR A 20 3.87 0.20 2.30
N ASN A 21 4.50 -0.23 3.40
CA ASN A 21 4.09 0.21 4.74
C ASN A 21 4.29 1.73 4.96
N ASN A 22 4.83 2.45 3.97
CA ASN A 22 5.08 3.88 4.01
C ASN A 22 3.82 4.71 4.26
N ASP A 23 2.64 4.25 3.82
CA ASP A 23 1.39 4.96 4.11
C ASP A 23 1.07 4.92 5.62
N CYS A 24 1.17 3.74 6.23
CA CYS A 24 1.00 3.55 7.67
C CYS A 24 2.08 4.28 8.47
N LYS A 25 3.35 4.16 8.06
CA LYS A 25 4.47 4.87 8.67
C LYS A 25 4.28 6.38 8.57
N GLY A 26 3.86 6.89 7.42
CA GLY A 26 3.61 8.31 7.18
C GLY A 26 2.45 8.85 8.02
N TRP A 27 1.36 8.09 8.15
CA TRP A 27 0.27 8.41 9.07
C TRP A 27 0.76 8.46 10.53
N HIS A 28 1.51 7.45 10.97
CA HIS A 28 2.08 7.40 12.32
C HIS A 28 3.05 8.56 12.60
N HIS A 29 3.94 8.89 11.65
CA HIS A 29 4.84 10.03 11.77
C HIS A 29 4.08 11.36 11.89
N ARG A 30 3.00 11.54 11.12
CA ARG A 30 2.16 12.74 11.21
C ARG A 30 1.49 12.85 12.58
N LEU A 31 0.97 11.73 13.11
CA LEU A 31 0.37 11.68 14.44
C LEU A 31 1.39 12.02 15.54
N ASN A 32 2.59 11.42 15.47
CA ASN A 32 3.67 11.71 16.42
C ASN A 32 4.14 13.17 16.36
N ARG A 33 4.22 13.75 15.16
CA ARG A 33 4.53 15.18 14.98
C ARG A 33 3.46 16.08 15.61
N ARG A 34 2.18 15.71 15.52
CA ARG A 34 1.07 16.45 16.15
C ARG A 34 1.06 16.29 17.67
N ALA A 35 1.42 15.11 18.17
CA ALA A 35 1.49 14.84 19.60
C ALA A 35 2.58 15.67 20.31
N LYS A 36 3.65 16.07 19.60
CA LYS A 36 4.79 16.90 20.07
C LYS A 36 5.54 16.35 21.30
N LYS A 37 5.17 15.19 21.83
CA LYS A 37 5.82 14.50 22.95
C LYS A 37 5.58 12.99 22.88
N GLY A 38 6.48 12.23 23.50
CA GLY A 38 6.26 10.81 23.81
C GLY A 38 5.29 10.60 24.97
N ASN A 39 4.83 9.36 25.16
CA ASN A 39 3.96 8.94 26.26
C ASN A 39 2.71 9.82 26.42
N LEU A 40 1.93 9.92 25.35
CA LEU A 40 0.70 10.70 25.34
C LEU A 40 -0.38 10.01 26.18
N PRO A 41 -0.98 10.68 27.18
CA PRO A 41 -2.16 10.18 27.89
C PRO A 41 -3.28 9.77 26.92
N PHE A 42 -3.99 8.69 27.24
CA PHE A 42 -4.97 8.09 26.34
C PHE A 42 -6.05 9.08 25.87
N TYR A 43 -6.59 9.92 26.75
CA TYR A 43 -7.62 10.89 26.39
C TYR A 43 -7.14 11.93 25.36
N LEU A 44 -5.86 12.32 25.40
CA LEU A 44 -5.27 13.20 24.39
C LEU A 44 -5.04 12.47 23.07
N LEU A 45 -4.68 11.18 23.12
CA LEU A 45 -4.58 10.35 21.92
C LEU A 45 -5.92 10.24 21.21
N VAL A 46 -7.01 9.99 21.95
CA VAL A 46 -8.36 9.94 21.39
C VAL A 46 -8.73 11.24 20.67
N GLN A 47 -8.43 12.39 21.29
CA GLN A 47 -8.66 13.70 20.65
C GLN A 47 -7.88 13.86 19.35
N LEU A 48 -6.58 13.50 19.33
CA LEU A 48 -5.77 13.56 18.11
C LEU A 48 -6.31 12.64 17.01
N LEU A 49 -6.76 11.43 17.37
CA LEU A 49 -7.36 10.49 16.43
C LEU A 49 -8.69 11.03 15.86
N CYS A 50 -9.51 11.68 16.68
CA CYS A 50 -10.73 12.34 16.21
C CYS A 50 -10.42 13.46 15.20
N GLU A 51 -9.42 14.31 15.48
CA GLU A 51 -8.99 15.35 14.53
C GLU A 51 -8.42 14.76 13.23
N GLU A 52 -7.69 13.65 13.33
CA GLU A 52 -7.19 12.92 12.16
C GLU A 52 -8.33 12.34 11.32
N ALA A 53 -9.35 11.77 11.97
CA ALA A 53 -10.51 11.20 11.31
C ALA A 53 -11.32 12.24 10.52
N LYS A 54 -11.40 13.49 10.99
CA LYS A 54 -12.07 14.58 10.26
C LYS A 54 -11.46 14.84 8.89
N LEU A 55 -10.17 14.55 8.71
CA LEU A 55 -9.46 14.76 7.44
C LEU A 55 -9.76 13.67 6.39
N LEU A 56 -10.29 12.51 6.82
CA LEU A 56 -10.56 11.39 5.93
C LEU A 56 -11.54 11.77 4.82
N ASN A 57 -12.62 12.50 5.15
CA ASN A 57 -13.60 12.93 4.16
C ASN A 57 -12.97 13.79 3.06
N THR A 58 -12.09 14.71 3.44
CA THR A 58 -11.36 15.56 2.49
C THR A 58 -10.40 14.72 1.64
N GLN A 59 -9.65 13.80 2.26
CA GLN A 59 -8.73 12.92 1.53
C GLN A 59 -9.46 12.04 0.52
N VAL A 60 -10.56 11.41 0.92
CA VAL A 60 -11.42 10.59 0.05
C VAL A 60 -11.94 11.43 -1.12
N ARG A 61 -12.42 12.65 -0.86
CA ARG A 61 -12.85 13.56 -1.92
C ARG A 61 -11.72 13.90 -2.89
N LEU A 62 -10.53 14.25 -2.39
CA LEU A 62 -9.40 14.59 -3.25
C LEU A 62 -8.90 13.39 -4.09
N VAL A 63 -8.98 12.17 -3.55
CA VAL A 63 -8.69 10.95 -4.33
C VAL A 63 -9.74 10.74 -5.40
N ARG A 64 -11.03 10.88 -5.09
CA ARG A 64 -12.13 10.78 -6.06
C ARG A 64 -11.99 11.79 -7.19
N GLU A 65 -11.61 13.03 -6.88
CA GLU A 65 -11.38 14.10 -7.84
C GLU A 65 -10.03 13.97 -8.59
N GLY A 66 -9.22 12.96 -8.29
CA GLY A 66 -7.90 12.75 -8.89
C GLY A 66 -6.85 13.82 -8.54
N LYS A 67 -7.16 14.70 -7.58
CA LYS A 67 -6.31 15.79 -7.09
C LYS A 67 -5.28 15.33 -6.06
N LEU A 68 -5.56 14.23 -5.37
CA LEU A 68 -4.60 13.57 -4.50
C LEU A 68 -4.14 12.27 -5.15
N ARG A 69 -2.85 12.22 -5.50
CA ARG A 69 -2.18 11.03 -6.04
C ARG A 69 -1.09 10.59 -5.10
N ARG A 70 -0.86 9.28 -5.04
CA ARG A 70 0.27 8.73 -4.30
C ARG A 70 1.56 9.16 -4.97
N TYR A 71 2.45 9.80 -4.23
CA TYR A 71 3.81 9.99 -4.69
C TYR A 71 4.54 8.64 -4.70
N GLN A 72 5.13 8.29 -5.83
CA GLN A 72 5.98 7.13 -5.97
C GLN A 72 7.30 7.59 -6.59
N ASN A 73 8.41 7.14 -6.02
CA ASN A 73 9.72 7.42 -6.61
C ASN A 73 9.91 6.60 -7.90
N LYS A 74 10.88 7.01 -8.72
CA LYS A 74 11.15 6.40 -10.03
C LYS A 74 11.42 4.88 -9.95
N GLN A 75 12.20 4.46 -8.95
CA GLN A 75 12.54 3.05 -8.73
C GLN A 75 11.29 2.22 -8.39
N THR A 76 10.43 2.71 -7.50
CA THR A 76 9.17 2.05 -7.12
C THR A 76 8.25 1.94 -8.33
N LEU A 77 8.14 3.00 -9.14
CA LEU A 77 7.34 2.99 -10.36
C LEU A 77 7.86 1.93 -11.35
N GLN A 78 9.18 1.85 -11.53
CA GLN A 78 9.79 0.86 -12.42
C GLN A 78 9.52 -0.58 -11.96
N VAL A 79 9.78 -0.90 -10.69
CA VAL A 79 9.52 -2.23 -10.13
C VAL A 79 8.05 -2.61 -10.26
N GLN A 80 7.14 -1.70 -9.94
CA GLN A 80 5.70 -1.93 -10.06
C GLN A 80 5.27 -2.13 -11.52
N GLY A 81 5.80 -1.33 -12.45
CA GLY A 81 5.54 -1.46 -13.88
C GLY A 81 5.98 -2.80 -14.43
N THR A 82 7.20 -3.24 -14.09
CA THR A 82 7.70 -4.57 -14.48
C THR A 82 6.81 -5.68 -13.91
N LEU A 83 6.45 -5.61 -12.62
CA LEU A 83 5.61 -6.63 -11.99
C LEU A 83 4.21 -6.70 -12.61
N LEU A 84 3.57 -5.56 -12.85
CA LEU A 84 2.27 -5.49 -13.53
C LEU A 84 2.36 -6.09 -14.94
N GLY A 85 3.46 -5.83 -15.67
CA GLY A 85 3.72 -6.44 -16.97
C GLY A 85 3.86 -7.96 -16.90
N LEU A 86 4.56 -8.49 -15.89
CA LEU A 86 4.68 -9.94 -15.67
C LEU A 86 3.33 -10.58 -15.34
N TRP A 87 2.52 -9.96 -14.48
CA TRP A 87 1.18 -10.45 -14.19
C TRP A 87 0.26 -10.45 -15.41
N LYS A 88 0.36 -9.43 -16.27
CA LYS A 88 -0.37 -9.38 -17.54
C LYS A 88 0.03 -10.57 -18.44
N ARG A 89 1.32 -10.80 -18.62
CA ARG A 89 1.87 -11.93 -19.39
C ARG A 89 1.40 -13.29 -18.86
N TYR A 90 1.34 -13.44 -17.54
CA TYR A 90 0.84 -14.65 -16.89
C TYR A 90 -0.66 -14.84 -17.14
N ASN A 91 -1.47 -13.79 -17.01
CA ASN A 91 -2.91 -13.85 -17.31
C ASN A 91 -3.19 -14.20 -18.79
N GLU A 92 -2.34 -13.73 -19.70
CA GLU A 92 -2.37 -14.06 -21.13
C GLU A 92 -1.84 -15.48 -21.44
N ARG A 93 -1.44 -16.25 -20.41
CA ARG A 93 -0.84 -17.59 -20.51
C ARG A 93 0.45 -17.64 -21.35
N SER A 94 1.13 -16.51 -21.49
CA SER A 94 2.40 -16.42 -22.22
C SER A 94 3.60 -16.88 -21.39
N ILE A 95 3.45 -16.96 -20.06
CA ILE A 95 4.46 -17.48 -19.13
C ILE A 95 3.80 -18.45 -18.15
N SER A 96 4.55 -19.47 -17.72
CA SER A 96 4.11 -20.40 -16.68
C SER A 96 4.19 -19.77 -15.29
N THR A 97 3.56 -20.42 -14.30
CA THR A 97 3.66 -20.00 -12.90
C THR A 97 5.10 -20.06 -12.39
N SER A 98 5.89 -21.08 -12.77
CA SER A 98 7.30 -21.18 -12.40
C SER A 98 8.11 -20.00 -12.95
N GLN A 99 7.95 -19.71 -14.24
CA GLN A 99 8.60 -18.56 -14.89
C GLN A 99 8.22 -17.23 -14.23
N LEU A 100 6.95 -17.07 -13.84
CA LEU A 100 6.52 -15.87 -13.12
C LEU A 100 7.27 -15.72 -11.79
N LEU A 101 7.34 -16.80 -10.99
CA LEU A 101 8.01 -16.78 -9.69
C LEU A 101 9.52 -16.55 -9.82
N ASP A 102 10.18 -17.16 -10.81
CA ASP A 102 11.60 -16.96 -11.08
C ASP A 102 11.91 -15.51 -11.50
N LEU A 103 11.07 -14.92 -12.34
CA LEU A 103 11.21 -13.52 -12.73
C LEU A 103 10.95 -12.57 -11.55
N CYS A 104 9.98 -12.89 -10.68
CA CYS A 104 9.72 -12.12 -9.47
C CYS A 104 10.87 -12.23 -8.47
N SER A 105 11.48 -13.40 -8.30
CA SER A 105 12.61 -13.60 -7.40
C SER A 105 13.83 -12.80 -7.87
N ALA A 106 14.11 -12.79 -9.18
CA ALA A 106 15.19 -11.98 -9.76
C ALA A 106 15.00 -10.46 -9.53
N MET A 107 13.75 -9.97 -9.49
CA MET A 107 13.46 -8.55 -9.24
C MET A 107 13.72 -8.10 -7.81
N TYR A 108 13.56 -9.00 -6.83
CA TYR A 108 13.72 -8.69 -5.40
C TYR A 108 14.94 -9.36 -4.76
N GLY A 109 15.73 -10.09 -5.54
CA GLY A 109 16.95 -10.75 -5.09
C GLY A 109 18.04 -9.76 -4.70
N PRO A 110 19.01 -10.18 -3.87
CA PRO A 110 20.18 -9.37 -3.57
C PRO A 110 20.97 -9.06 -4.85
N VAL A 111 21.47 -7.83 -4.94
CA VAL A 111 22.41 -7.37 -5.98
C VAL A 111 23.79 -7.92 -5.68
#